data_AF-A0A093FVD1-F1
#
_entry.id   AF-A0A093FVD1-F1
#
_cell.length_a   1.000
_cell.length_b   1.000
_cell.length_c   1.000
_cell.angle_alpha   90.00
_cell.angle_beta   90.00
_cell.angle_gamma   90.00
#
_symmetry.space_group_name_H-M   'P 1'
#
loop_
_entity.id
_entity.type
_entity.pdbx_description
1 polymer ?
#
loop_
_entity_poly.entity_id
_entity_poly.type
_entity_poly.pdbx_seq_one_letter_code
_entity_poly.pdbx_strand_id
1 'polypeptide(L)'
;VMGVIGSLIFLLSFQLLHVAKGSMVWLNKNGYEDLVVAINPQVPEDANIILNLMNMIKNASNYLFEVTKHRFFFKSVNIIIPKTWKKNINYSRLKKESYDKADVIIADLYMKHVDDPYTLQYGGCKEKGQYIHFTPNFLLNDSLANVYGEKGRVFVHEWAHFRWGVFDEYSSDVPFYVSRNSEEASVEATSCPAGLMGISVFQDCSGDKCEPRSCRYDGQLYEKGCLFIPDIRQNISCCVMSLQYLTSVVEFCDKNTHNSEAPNMQNKICNHKSTWEVIMESDDFRNSAVLNASAPPSETTFRLLQTQDRAVTLVLDVSWSMSMHNRIRHLHSAAEVFLLHIIEVSSWVGIVTFDSDASEKAPLQQITNDAARQKLVQCLPIIASGQTNICAGIRKGLKIIADKMNTTHGSEIVLLTDGEDSGIAACLDLVKQSGAKIHTIALGPSAAKELEEFSKLTGGLKLYAVDGANPSKLTETFSAITSGSGDISEQSIQLESKELAVPHSGWMNTTVPVDKTVGNDTFFSIAWSLSQPFFFLRDPKGKEYGSSDFTIDNSNPNTARLSISGTAEVKTEHFVL
;
A
#
# COMPACT_ATOMS: atom_id res chain seq x y z
N VAL A 1 25.06 -43.30 -12.65
CA VAL A 1 25.68 -41.95 -12.78
C VAL A 1 24.77 -41.14 -13.70
N MET A 2 23.71 -40.63 -13.08
CA MET A 2 22.57 -39.92 -13.66
C MET A 2 22.61 -38.50 -13.07
N GLY A 3 22.45 -37.47 -13.88
CA GLY A 3 22.49 -36.08 -13.44
C GLY A 3 21.64 -35.21 -14.35
N VAL A 4 20.33 -35.29 -14.16
CA VAL A 4 19.34 -34.40 -14.77
C VAL A 4 19.43 -33.06 -14.03
N ILE A 5 20.23 -32.14 -14.56
CA ILE A 5 20.17 -30.71 -14.22
C ILE A 5 19.48 -30.04 -15.40
N GLY A 6 18.16 -29.98 -15.32
CA GLY A 6 17.32 -29.34 -16.32
C GLY A 6 15.87 -29.42 -15.84
N SER A 7 15.32 -28.25 -15.49
CA SER A 7 13.96 -28.01 -14.98
C SER A 7 13.85 -27.84 -13.46
N LEU A 8 14.31 -26.70 -12.93
CA LEU A 8 13.96 -26.24 -11.59
C LEU A 8 13.99 -24.70 -11.47
N ILE A 9 13.55 -23.98 -12.50
CA ILE A 9 13.43 -22.50 -12.48
C ILE A 9 12.01 -21.99 -12.80
N PHE A 10 11.03 -22.86 -13.08
CA PHE A 10 9.65 -22.43 -13.29
C PHE A 10 8.71 -23.17 -12.33
N LEU A 11 8.48 -22.59 -11.15
CA LEU A 11 7.29 -22.72 -10.27
C LEU A 11 7.65 -22.30 -8.83
N LEU A 12 8.18 -21.08 -8.68
CA LEU A 12 8.00 -20.29 -7.47
C LEU A 12 7.27 -19.03 -7.90
N SER A 13 6.01 -19.20 -8.28
CA SER A 13 5.05 -18.12 -8.25
C SER A 13 4.93 -17.72 -6.79
N PHE A 14 5.76 -16.76 -6.36
CA PHE A 14 5.51 -16.00 -5.16
C PHE A 14 4.08 -15.47 -5.26
N GLN A 15 3.14 -16.10 -4.56
CA GLN A 15 1.91 -15.44 -4.13
C GLN A 15 2.27 -14.48 -3.00
N LEU A 16 3.17 -13.54 -3.28
CA LEU A 16 2.99 -12.21 -2.72
C LEU A 16 1.70 -11.73 -3.40
N LEU A 17 0.61 -11.69 -2.65
CA LEU A 17 -0.49 -10.79 -2.98
C LEU A 17 0.11 -9.39 -3.01
N HIS A 18 0.72 -9.00 -4.13
CA HIS A 18 0.72 -7.63 -4.56
C HIS A 18 -0.76 -7.32 -4.82
N VAL A 19 -1.47 -6.95 -3.75
CA VAL A 19 -2.61 -6.06 -3.88
C VAL A 19 -2.02 -4.89 -4.66
N ALA A 20 -2.27 -4.85 -5.97
CA ALA A 20 -1.86 -3.74 -6.79
C ALA A 20 -2.40 -2.49 -6.09
N LYS A 21 -1.51 -1.67 -5.56
CA LYS A 21 -1.88 -0.38 -4.97
C LYS A 21 -2.49 0.43 -6.10
N GLY A 22 -3.80 0.36 -6.21
CA GLY A 22 -4.56 1.05 -7.23
C GLY A 22 -4.64 2.50 -6.84
N SER A 23 -3.79 3.33 -7.44
CA SER A 23 -3.92 4.78 -7.40
C SER A 23 -5.33 5.19 -7.83
N MET A 24 -6.01 6.00 -7.02
CA MET A 24 -7.35 6.52 -7.34
C MET A 24 -7.28 7.69 -8.33
N VAL A 25 -6.10 8.28 -8.52
CA VAL A 25 -5.93 9.46 -9.36
C VAL A 25 -6.10 9.13 -10.84
N TRP A 26 -6.98 9.88 -11.48
CA TRP A 26 -7.27 9.73 -12.89
C TRP A 26 -7.30 11.08 -13.59
N LEU A 27 -7.10 11.07 -14.90
CA LEU A 27 -7.04 12.29 -15.70
C LEU A 27 -8.41 12.59 -16.31
N ASN A 28 -8.97 13.75 -15.98
CA ASN A 28 -10.24 14.22 -16.53
C ASN A 28 -10.04 15.56 -17.25
N LYS A 29 -10.15 15.57 -18.58
CA LYS A 29 -10.00 16.78 -19.42
C LYS A 29 -8.81 17.63 -18.93
N ASN A 30 -7.62 17.02 -18.91
CA ASN A 30 -6.35 17.63 -18.50
C ASN A 30 -6.08 17.82 -16.99
N GLY A 31 -7.10 17.74 -16.13
CA GLY A 31 -6.94 17.85 -14.69
C GLY A 31 -6.86 16.48 -14.01
N TYR A 32 -5.85 16.24 -13.20
CA TYR A 32 -5.79 15.08 -12.32
C TYR A 32 -6.81 15.23 -11.19
N GLU A 33 -7.72 14.28 -11.07
CA GLU A 33 -8.77 14.24 -10.05
C GLU A 33 -8.55 13.08 -9.08
N ASP A 34 -8.94 13.31 -7.84
CA ASP A 34 -8.95 12.34 -6.74
C ASP A 34 -7.55 11.84 -6.32
N LEU A 35 -6.54 12.72 -6.40
CA LEU A 35 -5.21 12.47 -5.81
C LEU A 35 -5.35 12.24 -4.31
N VAL A 36 -4.80 11.14 -3.79
CA VAL A 36 -4.86 10.81 -2.36
C VAL A 36 -3.51 11.07 -1.71
N VAL A 37 -3.50 11.99 -0.74
CA VAL A 37 -2.35 12.23 0.13
C VAL A 37 -2.69 11.71 1.53
N ALA A 38 -1.82 10.96 2.17
CA ALA A 38 -2.08 10.42 3.52
C ALA A 38 -0.96 10.74 4.50
N ILE A 39 -1.34 11.26 5.67
CA ILE A 39 -0.42 11.52 6.79
C ILE A 39 -0.38 10.28 7.68
N ASN A 40 0.82 9.78 7.94
CA ASN A 40 1.02 8.58 8.76
C ASN A 40 0.57 8.83 10.21
N PRO A 41 -0.10 7.87 10.88
CA PRO A 41 -0.55 8.01 12.27
C PRO A 41 0.52 8.35 13.31
N GLN A 42 1.79 8.00 13.04
CA GLN A 42 2.92 8.29 13.91
C GLN A 42 3.41 9.75 13.81
N VAL A 43 3.00 10.48 12.76
CA VAL A 43 3.36 11.89 12.59
C VAL A 43 2.62 12.74 13.64
N PRO A 44 3.33 13.52 14.46
CA PRO A 44 2.71 14.41 15.44
C PRO A 44 1.77 15.45 14.80
N GLU A 45 0.72 15.83 15.52
CA GLU A 45 -0.24 16.83 15.05
C GLU A 45 0.40 18.22 14.94
N ASP A 46 0.49 18.72 13.70
CA ASP A 46 0.85 20.10 13.38
C ASP A 46 0.00 20.61 12.20
N ALA A 47 -0.78 21.66 12.45
CA ALA A 47 -1.64 22.27 11.44
C ALA A 47 -0.86 22.83 10.24
N ASN A 48 0.41 23.19 10.42
CA ASN A 48 1.26 23.69 9.35
C ASN A 48 1.58 22.62 8.31
N ILE A 49 1.56 21.32 8.67
CA ILE A 49 1.75 20.22 7.71
C ILE A 49 0.65 20.28 6.65
N ILE A 50 -0.62 20.40 7.06
CA ILE A 50 -1.76 20.47 6.14
C ILE A 50 -1.67 21.73 5.27
N LEU A 51 -1.37 22.89 5.87
CA LEU A 51 -1.26 24.16 5.16
C LEU A 51 -0.15 24.12 4.11
N ASN A 52 1.05 23.68 4.50
CA ASN A 52 2.22 23.63 3.63
C ASN A 52 2.05 22.59 2.53
N LEU A 53 1.39 21.46 2.82
CA LEU A 53 1.02 20.46 1.82
C LEU A 53 0.06 21.04 0.78
N MET A 54 -1.00 21.75 1.19
CA MET A 54 -1.91 22.39 0.25
C MET A 54 -1.20 23.43 -0.62
N ASN A 55 -0.36 24.28 -0.03
CA ASN A 55 0.41 25.29 -0.77
C ASN A 55 1.40 24.66 -1.74
N MET A 56 2.11 23.60 -1.32
CA MET A 56 3.02 22.84 -2.18
C MET A 56 2.29 22.30 -3.40
N ILE A 57 1.13 21.65 -3.22
CA ILE A 57 0.39 21.04 -4.35
C ILE A 57 -0.25 22.11 -5.25
N LYS A 58 -0.71 23.23 -4.70
CA LYS A 58 -1.18 24.37 -5.52
C LYS A 58 -0.06 24.91 -6.42
N ASN A 59 1.12 25.12 -5.86
CA ASN A 59 2.28 25.58 -6.62
C ASN A 59 2.72 24.52 -7.64
N ALA A 60 2.73 23.25 -7.25
CA ALA A 60 3.01 22.13 -8.14
C ALA A 60 2.02 22.06 -9.31
N SER A 61 0.73 22.35 -9.08
CA SER A 61 -0.30 22.36 -10.12
C SER A 61 -0.01 23.41 -11.20
N ASN A 62 0.36 24.63 -10.79
CA ASN A 62 0.74 25.70 -11.71
C ASN A 62 2.04 25.33 -12.46
N TYR A 63 3.04 24.83 -11.75
CA TYR A 63 4.31 24.46 -12.34
C TYR A 63 4.17 23.29 -13.32
N LEU A 64 3.44 22.24 -12.95
CA LEU A 64 3.14 21.09 -13.82
C LEU A 64 2.49 21.54 -15.13
N PHE A 65 1.57 22.50 -15.04
CA PHE A 65 0.88 23.05 -16.20
C PHE A 65 1.85 23.76 -17.15
N GLU A 66 2.74 24.58 -16.62
CA GLU A 66 3.79 25.24 -17.39
C GLU A 66 4.74 24.21 -18.04
N VAL A 67 5.34 23.30 -17.24
CA VAL A 67 6.36 22.36 -17.74
C VAL A 67 5.84 21.31 -18.72
N THR A 68 4.52 21.09 -18.73
CA THR A 68 3.86 20.14 -19.65
C THR A 68 3.27 20.82 -20.88
N LYS A 69 3.71 22.05 -21.19
CA LYS A 69 3.23 22.84 -22.34
C LYS A 69 1.72 23.08 -22.26
N HIS A 70 1.25 23.51 -21.08
CA HIS A 70 -0.13 23.84 -20.76
C HIS A 70 -1.10 22.64 -20.90
N ARG A 71 -0.65 21.45 -20.47
CA ARG A 71 -1.44 20.23 -20.52
C ARG A 71 -1.97 19.84 -19.15
N PHE A 72 -1.12 19.51 -18.19
CA PHE A 72 -1.57 18.82 -16.98
C PHE A 72 -1.60 19.73 -15.76
N PHE A 73 -2.57 19.53 -14.88
CA PHE A 73 -2.64 20.23 -13.59
C PHE A 73 -3.38 19.37 -12.56
N PHE A 74 -3.27 19.69 -11.27
CA PHE A 74 -4.02 19.01 -10.21
C PHE A 74 -5.35 19.72 -9.96
N LYS A 75 -6.45 18.99 -10.06
CA LYS A 75 -7.81 19.54 -9.93
C LYS A 75 -8.45 19.24 -8.58
N SER A 76 -8.38 18.01 -8.09
CA SER A 76 -8.90 17.62 -6.78
C SER A 76 -7.94 16.71 -6.01
N VAL A 77 -7.82 16.99 -4.72
CA VAL A 77 -6.93 16.28 -3.80
C VAL A 77 -7.69 15.93 -2.52
N ASN A 78 -7.60 14.68 -2.10
CA ASN A 78 -8.12 14.17 -0.84
C ASN A 78 -6.94 13.98 0.13
N ILE A 79 -6.93 14.72 1.25
CA ILE A 79 -5.90 14.59 2.28
C ILE A 79 -6.47 13.77 3.44
N ILE A 80 -5.88 12.61 3.70
CA ILE A 80 -6.22 11.72 4.80
C ILE A 80 -5.42 12.13 6.04
N ILE A 81 -6.15 12.51 7.08
CA ILE A 81 -5.67 12.87 8.40
C ILE A 81 -5.83 11.63 9.31
N PRO A 82 -4.80 11.26 10.08
CA PRO A 82 -4.87 10.07 10.92
C PRO A 82 -5.83 10.26 12.09
N LYS A 83 -6.26 9.12 12.65
CA LYS A 83 -7.12 9.07 13.84
C LYS A 83 -6.44 9.63 15.09
N THR A 84 -5.10 9.61 15.13
CA THR A 84 -4.27 10.11 16.24
C THR A 84 -4.36 11.63 16.41
N TRP A 85 -4.74 12.36 15.35
CA TRP A 85 -4.97 13.81 15.41
C TRP A 85 -6.37 14.13 15.93
N LYS A 86 -6.53 15.31 16.54
CA LYS A 86 -7.81 15.76 17.08
C LYS A 86 -8.89 15.84 16.00
N LYS A 87 -10.12 15.46 16.37
CA LYS A 87 -11.29 15.57 15.49
C LYS A 87 -11.60 17.03 15.20
N ASN A 88 -11.94 17.33 13.95
CA ASN A 88 -12.36 18.66 13.51
C ASN A 88 -13.65 18.55 12.70
N ILE A 89 -14.57 19.50 12.87
CA ILE A 89 -15.84 19.56 12.14
C ILE A 89 -15.65 19.71 10.62
N ASN A 90 -14.51 20.27 10.19
CA ASN A 90 -14.17 20.43 8.78
C ASN A 90 -13.65 19.14 8.14
N TYR A 91 -13.40 18.09 8.92
CA TYR A 91 -12.93 16.82 8.40
C TYR A 91 -14.13 15.91 8.14
N SER A 92 -14.21 15.41 6.92
CA SER A 92 -15.24 14.44 6.55
C SER A 92 -14.72 13.01 6.73
N ARG A 93 -15.64 12.04 6.79
CA ARG A 93 -15.27 10.63 6.89
C ARG A 93 -14.75 10.13 5.53
N LEU A 94 -13.74 9.24 5.55
CA LEU A 94 -13.31 8.55 4.33
C LEU A 94 -14.45 7.75 3.73
N LYS A 95 -14.40 7.56 2.41
CA LYS A 95 -15.29 6.66 1.67
C LYS A 95 -14.50 5.45 1.21
N LYS A 96 -13.84 5.58 0.05
CA LYS A 96 -13.08 4.49 -0.58
C LYS A 96 -11.58 4.67 -0.42
N GLU A 97 -11.15 5.89 -0.08
CA GLU A 97 -9.78 6.26 0.18
C GLU A 97 -9.23 5.48 1.39
N SER A 98 -7.91 5.29 1.42
CA SER A 98 -7.19 4.68 2.55
C SER A 98 -5.69 4.96 2.43
N TYR A 99 -4.97 4.84 3.54
CA TYR A 99 -3.54 5.14 3.62
C TYR A 99 -2.71 4.20 2.72
N ASP A 100 -3.05 2.92 2.69
CA ASP A 100 -2.38 1.88 1.88
C ASP A 100 -2.45 2.14 0.37
N LYS A 101 -3.45 2.90 -0.08
CA LYS A 101 -3.69 3.28 -1.48
C LYS A 101 -3.34 4.75 -1.79
N ALA A 102 -2.69 5.44 -0.86
CA ALA A 102 -2.31 6.83 -1.07
C ALA A 102 -1.23 6.98 -2.15
N ASP A 103 -1.39 8.00 -2.98
CA ASP A 103 -0.42 8.37 -4.02
C ASP A 103 0.79 9.09 -3.42
N VAL A 104 0.55 9.83 -2.33
CA VAL A 104 1.56 10.58 -1.59
C VAL A 104 1.43 10.25 -0.11
N ILE A 105 2.56 9.93 0.53
CA ILE A 105 2.65 9.60 1.94
C ILE A 105 3.49 10.64 2.66
N ILE A 106 2.97 11.17 3.76
CA ILE A 106 3.72 11.99 4.72
C ILE A 106 4.05 11.12 5.92
N ALA A 107 5.32 10.75 6.08
CA ALA A 107 5.78 9.90 7.18
C ALA A 107 7.23 10.22 7.57
N ASP A 108 7.60 9.82 8.78
CA ASP A 108 8.98 9.92 9.23
C ASP A 108 9.90 8.95 8.47
N LEU A 109 11.21 9.17 8.59
CA LEU A 109 12.25 8.42 7.89
C LEU A 109 12.16 6.91 8.18
N TYR A 110 12.10 6.11 7.13
CA TYR A 110 12.11 4.64 7.23
C TYR A 110 13.53 4.04 7.06
N MET A 111 14.51 4.78 6.51
CA MET A 111 15.88 4.31 6.28
C MET A 111 16.91 5.45 6.38
N LYS A 112 18.22 5.15 6.29
CA LYS A 112 19.38 6.06 6.44
C LYS A 112 19.44 7.28 5.48
N HIS A 113 18.42 7.51 4.68
CA HIS A 113 18.36 8.70 3.82
C HIS A 113 17.92 9.90 4.67
N VAL A 114 18.42 11.08 4.32
CA VAL A 114 18.12 12.34 4.99
C VAL A 114 16.66 12.70 4.67
N ASP A 115 16.15 13.88 5.05
CA ASP A 115 14.80 14.37 4.69
C ASP A 115 14.52 14.53 3.17
N ASP A 116 15.20 13.75 2.34
CA ASP A 116 15.10 13.66 0.89
C ASP A 116 13.70 13.16 0.47
N PRO A 117 12.96 13.96 -0.30
CA PRO A 117 11.78 13.47 -1.01
C PRO A 117 12.14 12.38 -2.01
N TYR A 118 11.27 11.38 -2.16
CA TYR A 118 11.50 10.32 -3.15
C TYR A 118 10.20 9.69 -3.61
N THR A 119 10.26 9.02 -4.75
CA THR A 119 9.22 8.15 -5.27
C THR A 119 9.67 6.70 -5.18
N LEU A 120 8.87 5.86 -4.55
CA LEU A 120 9.14 4.42 -4.54
C LEU A 120 8.75 3.81 -5.88
N GLN A 121 9.72 3.56 -6.75
CA GLN A 121 9.53 3.01 -8.08
C GLN A 121 10.44 1.78 -8.31
N TYR A 122 9.86 0.59 -8.32
CA TYR A 122 10.56 -0.65 -8.71
C TYR A 122 10.36 -1.04 -10.18
N GLY A 123 9.42 -0.37 -10.85
CA GLY A 123 9.04 -0.66 -12.23
C GLY A 123 10.07 -0.14 -13.24
N GLY A 124 9.97 -0.66 -14.46
CA GLY A 124 10.76 -0.21 -15.60
C GLY A 124 10.30 1.13 -16.17
N CYS A 125 10.90 1.52 -17.30
CA CYS A 125 10.48 2.72 -18.03
C CYS A 125 8.99 2.67 -18.38
N LYS A 126 8.26 3.78 -18.17
CA LYS A 126 6.79 3.92 -18.37
C LYS A 126 5.91 3.21 -17.36
N GLU A 127 6.50 2.54 -16.37
CA GLU A 127 5.73 1.90 -15.31
C GLU A 127 5.56 2.87 -14.15
N LYS A 128 4.33 2.98 -13.65
CA LYS A 128 4.02 3.90 -12.54
C LYS A 128 4.78 3.50 -11.26
N GLY A 129 5.18 4.50 -10.50
CA GLY A 129 5.65 4.34 -9.13
C GLY A 129 4.54 3.86 -8.19
N GLN A 130 4.93 3.39 -7.01
CA GLN A 130 4.01 2.91 -5.97
C GLN A 130 3.42 4.06 -5.16
N TYR A 131 4.25 5.01 -4.72
CA TYR A 131 3.85 6.23 -4.01
C TYR A 131 5.01 7.24 -3.97
N ILE A 132 4.69 8.50 -3.74
CA ILE A 132 5.63 9.58 -3.41
C ILE A 132 5.72 9.70 -1.89
N HIS A 133 6.91 9.97 -1.37
CA HIS A 133 7.15 10.12 0.06
C HIS A 133 7.76 11.50 0.37
N PHE A 134 7.17 12.18 1.36
CA PHE A 134 7.72 13.41 1.94
C PHE A 134 7.81 13.26 3.46
N THR A 135 8.82 13.86 4.08
CA THR A 135 8.90 13.91 5.55
C THR A 135 8.14 15.13 6.10
N PRO A 136 7.68 15.09 7.36
CA PRO A 136 7.16 16.27 8.03
C PRO A 136 8.17 17.42 8.06
N ASN A 137 9.47 17.12 8.26
CA ASN A 137 10.51 18.14 8.29
C ASN A 137 10.69 18.82 6.92
N PHE A 138 10.60 18.08 5.81
CA PHE A 138 10.59 18.69 4.47
C PHE A 138 9.46 19.72 4.30
N LEU A 139 8.28 19.43 4.84
CA LEU A 139 7.14 20.34 4.77
C LEU A 139 7.27 21.55 5.70
N LEU A 140 7.87 21.37 6.89
CA LEU A 140 7.92 22.40 7.94
C LEU A 140 9.17 23.29 7.89
N ASN A 141 10.31 22.78 7.41
CA ASN A 141 11.57 23.50 7.40
C ASN A 141 11.81 24.21 6.06
N ASP A 142 11.61 25.52 6.05
CA ASP A 142 11.84 26.35 4.86
C ASP A 142 13.32 26.47 4.46
N SER A 143 14.27 26.14 5.36
CA SER A 143 15.70 26.16 5.01
C SER A 143 16.04 25.09 3.97
N LEU A 144 15.26 24.01 3.89
CA LEU A 144 15.45 22.94 2.91
C LEU A 144 15.13 23.38 1.48
N ALA A 145 14.40 24.49 1.30
CA ALA A 145 14.19 25.09 -0.02
C ALA A 145 15.51 25.60 -0.64
N ASN A 146 16.52 25.92 0.17
CA ASN A 146 17.85 26.28 -0.34
C ASN A 146 18.62 25.07 -0.89
N VAL A 147 18.20 23.85 -0.53
CA VAL A 147 18.86 22.60 -0.93
C VAL A 147 18.11 21.97 -2.11
N TYR A 148 16.79 21.78 -1.99
CA TYR A 148 15.98 21.09 -3.01
C TYR A 148 15.23 22.05 -3.95
N GLY A 149 15.22 23.35 -3.66
CA GLY A 149 14.39 24.32 -4.35
C GLY A 149 12.96 24.40 -3.82
N GLU A 150 12.09 25.07 -4.57
CA GLU A 150 10.69 25.26 -4.18
C GLU A 150 9.96 23.92 -4.09
N LYS A 151 9.27 23.67 -2.96
CA LYS A 151 8.58 22.40 -2.66
C LYS A 151 7.65 21.93 -3.79
N GLY A 152 6.97 22.86 -4.48
CA GLY A 152 6.09 22.55 -5.61
C GLY A 152 6.82 21.99 -6.84
N ARG A 153 8.06 22.40 -7.08
CA ARG A 153 8.91 21.89 -8.17
C ARG A 153 9.41 20.49 -7.86
N VAL A 154 9.83 20.27 -6.61
CA VAL A 154 10.20 18.93 -6.11
C VAL A 154 9.01 17.97 -6.24
N PHE A 155 7.80 18.42 -5.91
CA PHE A 155 6.60 17.61 -6.10
C PHE A 155 6.39 17.20 -7.56
N VAL A 156 6.61 18.11 -8.53
CA VAL A 156 6.46 17.79 -9.97
C VAL A 156 7.55 16.83 -10.46
N HIS A 157 8.76 16.96 -9.93
CA HIS A 157 9.86 16.02 -10.19
C HIS A 157 9.47 14.59 -9.72
N GLU A 158 9.04 14.45 -8.47
CA GLU A 158 8.55 13.16 -7.94
C GLU A 158 7.29 12.65 -8.64
N TRP A 159 6.39 13.56 -9.01
CA TRP A 159 5.21 13.22 -9.80
C TRP A 159 5.57 12.60 -11.15
N ALA A 160 6.65 13.04 -11.79
CA ALA A 160 7.07 12.47 -13.06
C ALA A 160 7.57 11.02 -12.90
N HIS A 161 8.37 10.73 -11.86
CA HIS A 161 8.72 9.36 -11.47
C HIS A 161 7.45 8.52 -11.23
N PHE A 162 6.55 9.03 -10.37
CA PHE A 162 5.36 8.31 -9.95
C PHE A 162 4.40 8.02 -11.11
N ARG A 163 4.07 9.03 -11.92
CA ARG A 163 2.97 8.93 -12.89
C ARG A 163 3.40 8.38 -14.24
N TRP A 164 4.61 8.72 -14.69
CA TRP A 164 5.09 8.38 -16.02
C TRP A 164 6.25 7.39 -16.03
N GLY A 165 6.79 7.01 -14.87
CA GLY A 165 7.87 6.01 -14.80
C GLY A 165 9.13 6.47 -15.52
N VAL A 166 9.43 7.77 -15.44
CA VAL A 166 10.72 8.34 -15.89
C VAL A 166 11.74 8.29 -14.77
N PHE A 167 13.00 8.50 -15.09
CA PHE A 167 14.11 8.49 -14.13
C PHE A 167 14.92 9.79 -14.21
N ASP A 168 15.82 9.95 -13.24
CA ASP A 168 16.72 11.08 -13.19
C ASP A 168 17.64 11.13 -14.41
N GLU A 169 17.81 12.35 -14.91
CA GLU A 169 18.72 12.68 -16.01
C GLU A 169 20.10 13.11 -15.51
N TYR A 170 20.32 13.08 -14.18
CA TYR A 170 21.60 13.21 -13.49
C TYR A 170 22.02 11.90 -12.82
N SER A 171 23.23 11.85 -12.25
CA SER A 171 23.68 10.70 -11.45
C SER A 171 24.65 11.11 -10.36
N SER A 172 24.33 10.77 -9.11
CA SER A 172 25.25 10.93 -7.98
C SER A 172 26.37 9.87 -7.97
N ASP A 173 26.13 8.69 -8.53
CA ASP A 173 27.11 7.59 -8.61
C ASP A 173 28.13 7.80 -9.74
N VAL A 174 27.66 8.35 -10.87
CA VAL A 174 28.48 8.66 -12.05
C VAL A 174 28.27 10.13 -12.43
N PRO A 175 28.79 11.09 -11.65
CA PRO A 175 28.52 12.51 -11.86
C PRO A 175 29.25 13.10 -13.07
N PHE A 176 30.27 12.41 -13.59
CA PHE A 176 31.04 12.83 -14.75
C PHE A 176 31.26 11.67 -15.71
N TYR A 177 31.37 11.99 -17.01
CA TYR A 177 31.69 11.02 -18.06
C TYR A 177 32.52 11.68 -19.17
N VAL A 178 33.15 10.86 -20.03
CA VAL A 178 33.89 11.34 -21.20
C VAL A 178 32.95 11.37 -22.39
N SER A 179 32.64 12.58 -22.86
CA SER A 179 31.85 12.85 -24.07
C SER A 179 32.74 12.71 -25.31
N ARG A 180 32.20 12.11 -26.37
CA ARG A 180 32.90 11.93 -27.66
C ARG A 180 32.16 12.59 -28.83
N ASN A 181 31.13 13.38 -28.52
CA ASN A 181 30.33 14.09 -29.51
C ASN A 181 31.07 15.28 -30.15
N SER A 182 32.11 15.82 -29.52
CA SER A 182 32.98 16.88 -30.05
C SER A 182 34.24 16.32 -30.72
N GLU A 183 34.92 17.13 -31.56
CA GLU A 183 36.18 16.76 -32.24
C GLU A 183 37.28 16.32 -31.26
N GLU A 184 37.25 16.84 -30.03
CA GLU A 184 38.09 16.41 -28.91
C GLU A 184 37.24 15.80 -27.80
N ALA A 185 37.73 14.72 -27.18
CA ALA A 185 37.08 14.11 -26.03
C ALA A 185 37.16 15.06 -24.82
N SER A 186 36.03 15.32 -24.18
CA SER A 186 35.92 16.23 -23.04
C SER A 186 35.23 15.55 -21.87
N VAL A 187 35.57 15.94 -20.65
CA VAL A 187 34.84 15.48 -19.45
C VAL A 187 33.63 16.37 -19.25
N GLU A 188 32.45 15.77 -19.25
CA GLU A 188 31.17 16.44 -19.03
C GLU A 188 30.51 15.93 -17.75
N ALA A 189 29.65 16.78 -17.16
CA ALA A 189 28.77 16.36 -16.08
C ALA A 189 27.64 15.49 -16.63
N THR A 190 27.26 14.46 -15.89
CA THR A 190 26.09 13.63 -16.20
C THR A 190 24.83 14.43 -15.91
N SER A 191 24.23 15.01 -16.95
CA SER A 191 23.02 15.83 -16.85
C SER A 191 22.25 15.89 -18.18
N CYS A 192 21.00 16.37 -18.10
CA CYS A 192 20.31 16.96 -19.25
C CYS A 192 19.95 18.44 -18.94
N PRO A 193 20.28 19.40 -19.82
CA PRO A 193 21.04 19.25 -21.07
C PRO A 193 22.53 18.98 -20.86
N ALA A 194 23.25 18.70 -21.95
CA ALA A 194 24.72 18.63 -21.97
C ALA A 194 25.35 20.03 -21.80
N GLY A 195 26.65 20.08 -21.46
CA GLY A 195 27.41 21.34 -21.39
C GLY A 195 26.99 22.32 -20.28
N LEU A 196 26.48 21.82 -19.15
CA LEU A 196 26.21 22.65 -17.98
C LEU A 196 27.49 23.33 -17.46
N MET A 197 27.41 24.61 -17.09
CA MET A 197 28.52 25.25 -16.37
C MET A 197 28.44 24.87 -14.89
N GLY A 198 29.56 24.88 -14.19
CA GLY A 198 29.59 24.54 -12.77
C GLY A 198 30.99 24.22 -12.30
N ILE A 199 31.06 23.79 -11.05
CA ILE A 199 32.31 23.44 -10.38
C ILE A 199 32.30 21.96 -9.99
N SER A 200 33.46 21.33 -10.13
CA SER A 200 33.71 19.98 -9.64
C SER A 200 34.35 20.05 -8.25
N VAL A 201 33.62 19.53 -7.25
CA VAL A 201 33.99 19.64 -5.83
C VAL A 201 34.16 18.25 -5.23
N PHE A 202 35.26 18.07 -4.50
CA PHE A 202 35.51 16.91 -3.66
C PHE A 202 35.41 17.33 -2.20
N GLN A 203 34.63 16.61 -1.39
CA GLN A 203 34.60 16.83 0.06
C GLN A 203 35.74 16.04 0.73
N ASP A 204 36.76 16.76 1.21
CA ASP A 204 37.88 16.15 1.92
C ASP A 204 37.56 16.12 3.42
N CYS A 205 37.11 14.95 3.89
CA CYS A 205 36.68 14.75 5.26
C CYS A 205 37.81 14.15 6.10
N SER A 206 38.33 14.92 7.06
CA SER A 206 39.29 14.47 8.08
C SER A 206 38.61 14.44 9.45
N GLY A 207 38.10 13.27 9.85
CA GLY A 207 37.24 13.13 11.02
C GLY A 207 35.87 13.79 10.78
N ASP A 208 35.42 14.63 11.70
CA ASP A 208 34.11 15.32 11.61
C ASP A 208 34.14 16.63 10.80
N LYS A 209 35.31 17.01 10.24
CA LYS A 209 35.46 18.21 9.42
C LYS A 209 35.63 17.84 7.96
N CYS A 210 34.73 18.34 7.13
CA CYS A 210 34.80 18.22 5.68
C CYS A 210 35.07 19.60 5.06
N GLU A 211 36.19 19.73 4.36
CA GLU A 211 36.52 20.95 3.60
C GLU A 211 36.37 20.69 2.09
N PRO A 212 35.64 21.56 1.36
CA PRO A 212 35.49 21.40 -0.08
C PRO A 212 36.79 21.81 -0.80
N ARG A 213 37.26 20.97 -1.73
CA ARG A 213 38.38 21.27 -2.63
C ARG A 213 38.00 20.97 -4.08
N SER A 214 38.75 21.52 -5.04
CA SER A 214 38.60 21.14 -6.44
C SER A 214 38.95 19.68 -6.67
N CYS A 215 38.22 19.06 -7.58
CA CYS A 215 38.47 17.71 -8.06
C CYS A 215 39.82 17.58 -8.77
N ARG A 216 40.54 16.49 -8.48
CA ARG A 216 41.75 16.11 -9.22
C ARG A 216 41.36 15.43 -10.51
N TYR A 217 42.02 15.84 -11.59
CA TYR A 217 41.89 15.28 -12.93
C TYR A 217 43.12 14.44 -13.26
N ASP A 218 42.93 13.19 -13.65
CA ASP A 218 44.01 12.24 -13.91
C ASP A 218 44.47 12.19 -15.38
N GLY A 219 43.90 13.05 -16.23
CA GLY A 219 44.12 13.04 -17.67
C GLY A 219 43.03 12.31 -18.46
N GLN A 220 42.09 11.63 -17.79
CA GLN A 220 40.93 10.98 -18.40
C GLN A 220 39.60 11.36 -17.72
N LEU A 221 39.53 11.32 -16.38
CA LEU A 221 38.32 11.64 -15.61
C LEU A 221 38.67 12.30 -14.27
N TYR A 222 37.66 12.85 -13.60
CA TYR A 222 37.80 13.28 -12.22
C TYR A 222 37.88 12.09 -11.25
N GLU A 223 38.55 12.29 -10.12
CA GLU A 223 38.67 11.29 -9.06
C GLU A 223 37.31 10.82 -8.50
N LYS A 224 37.25 9.57 -8.04
CA LYS A 224 36.02 8.98 -7.47
C LYS A 224 35.61 9.72 -6.19
N GLY A 225 34.34 10.10 -6.09
CA GLY A 225 33.80 10.87 -4.96
C GLY A 225 33.67 12.37 -5.24
N CYS A 226 34.10 12.82 -6.42
CA CYS A 226 33.79 14.15 -6.91
C CYS A 226 32.31 14.35 -7.20
N LEU A 227 31.80 15.53 -6.85
CA LEU A 227 30.44 15.98 -7.10
C LEU A 227 30.46 17.13 -8.09
N PHE A 228 29.44 17.20 -8.94
CA PHE A 228 29.20 18.35 -9.79
C PHE A 228 28.21 19.29 -9.12
N ILE A 229 28.57 20.56 -8.97
CA ILE A 229 27.69 21.62 -8.48
C ILE A 229 27.49 22.63 -9.62
N PRO A 230 26.31 22.67 -10.26
CA PRO A 230 26.06 23.59 -11.35
C PRO A 230 25.92 25.03 -10.83
N ASP A 231 26.29 26.02 -11.66
CA ASP A 231 26.09 27.41 -11.27
C ASP A 231 24.62 27.79 -11.35
N ILE A 232 24.12 28.41 -10.27
CA ILE A 232 22.71 28.82 -10.15
C ILE A 232 22.36 29.96 -11.12
N ARG A 233 23.35 30.72 -11.60
CA ARG A 233 23.16 31.87 -12.51
C ARG A 233 23.33 31.49 -13.99
N GLN A 234 22.60 30.48 -14.42
CA GLN A 234 22.59 30.05 -15.83
C GLN A 234 21.16 30.15 -16.38
N ASN A 235 21.05 30.56 -17.64
CA ASN A 235 19.76 30.71 -18.30
C ASN A 235 19.39 29.42 -19.02
N ILE A 236 19.02 28.39 -18.25
CA ILE A 236 18.65 27.07 -18.78
C ILE A 236 17.18 26.82 -18.49
N SER A 237 16.40 26.54 -19.54
CA SER A 237 14.96 26.23 -19.44
C SER A 237 14.70 24.77 -19.04
N CYS A 238 15.71 23.92 -19.05
CA CYS A 238 15.61 22.48 -18.88
C CYS A 238 16.69 21.95 -17.90
N CYS A 239 16.50 20.88 -17.15
CA CYS A 239 15.40 19.92 -17.21
C CYS A 239 14.86 19.56 -15.83
N VAL A 240 13.53 19.40 -15.73
CA VAL A 240 12.84 19.04 -14.48
C VAL A 240 13.43 17.78 -13.83
N MET A 241 13.95 16.81 -14.61
CA MET A 241 14.54 15.58 -14.08
C MET A 241 16.07 15.68 -13.82
N SER A 242 16.63 16.90 -13.81
CA SER A 242 18.05 17.14 -13.54
C SER A 242 18.33 18.31 -12.60
N LEU A 243 17.60 19.42 -12.76
CA LEU A 243 17.89 20.70 -12.10
C LEU A 243 16.60 21.38 -11.60
N GLN A 244 15.66 20.61 -11.08
CA GLN A 244 14.34 21.07 -10.60
C GLN A 244 14.40 22.24 -9.61
N TYR A 245 15.51 22.40 -8.89
CA TYR A 245 15.69 23.46 -7.91
C TYR A 245 15.96 24.84 -8.54
N LEU A 246 16.35 24.91 -9.81
CA LEU A 246 16.57 26.18 -10.51
C LEU A 246 15.25 26.78 -10.98
N THR A 247 15.04 28.07 -10.69
CA THR A 247 13.80 28.78 -11.05
C THR A 247 13.60 28.95 -12.55
N SER A 248 14.68 28.95 -13.33
CA SER A 248 14.64 29.05 -14.81
C SER A 248 14.15 27.78 -15.49
N VAL A 249 14.16 26.63 -14.81
CA VAL A 249 13.77 25.35 -15.38
C VAL A 249 12.26 25.27 -15.49
N VAL A 250 11.76 25.24 -16.72
CA VAL A 250 10.34 25.24 -17.09
C VAL A 250 10.02 24.18 -18.16
N GLU A 251 10.94 23.26 -18.46
CA GLU A 251 10.76 22.23 -19.48
C GLU A 251 11.31 20.86 -19.04
N PHE A 252 10.68 19.80 -19.53
CA PHE A 252 11.27 18.46 -19.54
C PHE A 252 12.25 18.34 -20.71
N CYS A 253 13.25 17.47 -20.53
CA CYS A 253 14.23 17.16 -21.55
C CYS A 253 13.54 16.52 -22.77
N ASP A 254 13.70 17.14 -23.92
CA ASP A 254 13.12 16.71 -25.19
C ASP A 254 14.21 16.27 -26.17
N LYS A 255 13.82 15.78 -27.34
CA LYS A 255 14.76 15.27 -28.34
C LYS A 255 15.85 16.28 -28.76
N ASN A 256 15.62 17.58 -28.61
CA ASN A 256 16.59 18.61 -28.99
C ASN A 256 17.54 18.97 -27.85
N THR A 257 17.10 18.85 -26.59
CA THR A 257 17.92 19.14 -25.40
C THR A 257 18.56 17.89 -24.80
N HIS A 258 18.12 16.70 -25.20
CA HIS A 258 18.51 15.43 -24.60
C HIS A 258 19.96 15.03 -24.84
N ASN A 259 20.63 14.76 -23.72
CA ASN A 259 21.97 14.21 -23.69
C ASN A 259 21.90 12.67 -23.61
N SER A 260 21.90 12.02 -24.77
CA SER A 260 21.79 10.57 -24.88
C SER A 260 23.08 9.82 -24.51
N GLU A 261 24.23 10.49 -24.44
CA GLU A 261 25.51 9.90 -24.01
C GLU A 261 25.65 9.82 -22.49
N ALA A 262 24.97 10.69 -21.75
CA ALA A 262 25.07 10.76 -20.30
C ALA A 262 24.72 9.42 -19.62
N PRO A 263 25.56 8.89 -18.72
CA PRO A 263 25.33 7.61 -18.04
C PRO A 263 24.33 7.71 -16.86
N ASN A 264 23.20 8.37 -17.08
CA ASN A 264 22.10 8.50 -16.11
C ASN A 264 21.12 7.31 -16.16
N MET A 265 20.19 7.25 -15.20
CA MET A 265 19.25 6.14 -15.07
C MET A 265 18.18 6.16 -16.18
N GLN A 266 17.77 7.35 -16.60
CA GLN A 266 16.84 7.53 -17.73
C GLN A 266 17.37 6.87 -19.00
N ASN A 267 18.62 7.14 -19.38
CA ASN A 267 19.22 6.54 -20.58
C ASN A 267 19.36 5.02 -20.46
N LYS A 268 19.79 4.54 -19.28
CA LYS A 268 20.00 3.11 -19.01
C LYS A 268 18.71 2.30 -19.08
N ILE A 269 17.60 2.81 -18.54
CA ILE A 269 16.35 2.04 -18.42
C ILE A 269 15.36 2.34 -19.54
N CYS A 270 15.31 3.58 -20.04
CA CYS A 270 14.38 4.02 -21.07
C CYS A 270 14.94 3.92 -22.50
N ASN A 271 16.00 3.15 -22.73
CA ASN A 271 16.65 2.98 -24.04
C ASN A 271 17.05 4.33 -24.67
N HIS A 272 17.72 5.20 -23.90
CA HIS A 272 18.19 6.52 -24.35
C HIS A 272 17.09 7.47 -24.87
N LYS A 273 15.84 7.28 -24.44
CA LYS A 273 14.75 8.22 -24.70
C LYS A 273 14.77 9.35 -23.70
N SER A 274 14.44 10.55 -24.17
CA SER A 274 14.27 11.69 -23.29
C SER A 274 13.05 11.51 -22.37
N THR A 275 13.05 12.20 -21.23
CA THR A 275 11.91 12.19 -20.30
C THR A 275 10.62 12.64 -20.99
N TRP A 276 10.68 13.68 -21.83
CA TRP A 276 9.52 14.16 -22.60
C TRP A 276 9.01 13.13 -23.63
N GLU A 277 9.88 12.38 -24.31
CA GLU A 277 9.45 11.31 -25.22
C GLU A 277 8.66 10.22 -24.49
N VAL A 278 9.11 9.83 -23.30
CA VAL A 278 8.39 8.87 -22.45
C VAL A 278 7.02 9.42 -22.05
N ILE A 279 6.94 10.69 -21.63
CA ILE A 279 5.69 11.35 -21.27
C ILE A 279 4.72 11.40 -22.45
N MET A 280 5.19 11.76 -23.66
CA MET A 280 4.36 11.81 -24.87
C MET A 280 3.77 10.45 -25.27
N GLU A 281 4.45 9.35 -24.93
CA GLU A 281 3.98 8.00 -25.23
C GLU A 281 2.89 7.50 -24.27
N SER A 282 2.71 8.17 -23.12
CA SER A 282 1.77 7.81 -22.05
C SER A 282 0.29 7.98 -22.45
N ASP A 283 -0.59 7.23 -21.79
CA ASP A 283 -2.04 7.37 -21.96
C ASP A 283 -2.55 8.74 -21.51
N ASP A 284 -1.92 9.35 -20.50
CA ASP A 284 -2.28 10.70 -20.05
C ASP A 284 -2.09 11.72 -21.18
N PHE A 285 -0.98 11.62 -21.91
CA PHE A 285 -0.70 12.52 -23.04
C PHE A 285 -1.70 12.33 -24.17
N ARG A 286 -1.99 11.08 -24.55
CA ARG A 286 -2.96 10.74 -25.61
C ARG A 286 -4.37 11.25 -25.30
N ASN A 287 -4.75 11.26 -24.02
CA ASN A 287 -6.07 11.69 -23.55
C ASN A 287 -6.12 13.16 -23.09
N SER A 288 -5.15 13.99 -23.50
CA SER A 288 -5.05 15.41 -23.16
C SER A 288 -4.89 16.31 -24.39
N ALA A 289 -5.31 17.57 -24.25
CA ALA A 289 -5.11 18.61 -25.28
C ALA A 289 -4.25 19.77 -24.75
N VAL A 290 -3.58 20.54 -25.60
CA VAL A 290 -2.95 21.79 -25.14
C VAL A 290 -4.05 22.80 -24.83
N LEU A 291 -3.95 23.46 -23.67
CA LEU A 291 -4.86 24.54 -23.30
C LEU A 291 -4.21 25.89 -23.63
N ASN A 292 -4.94 26.75 -24.35
CA ASN A 292 -4.48 28.11 -24.68
C ASN A 292 -4.76 29.06 -23.50
N ALA A 293 -4.11 28.82 -22.37
CA ALA A 293 -4.23 29.64 -21.17
C ALA A 293 -2.86 29.78 -20.49
N SER A 294 -2.64 30.91 -19.83
CA SER A 294 -1.42 31.18 -19.06
C SER A 294 -1.43 30.58 -17.66
N ALA A 295 -2.54 29.97 -17.26
CA ALA A 295 -2.73 29.34 -15.95
C ALA A 295 -3.71 28.16 -16.07
N PRO A 296 -3.71 27.23 -15.10
CA PRO A 296 -4.68 26.15 -15.05
C PRO A 296 -6.13 26.66 -15.09
N PRO A 297 -7.07 25.94 -15.75
CA PRO A 297 -8.47 26.36 -15.84
C PRO A 297 -9.23 26.46 -14.51
N SER A 298 -8.74 25.79 -13.47
CA SER A 298 -9.31 25.82 -12.13
C SER A 298 -8.24 25.63 -11.09
N GLU A 299 -8.38 26.30 -9.95
CA GLU A 299 -7.52 26.07 -8.79
C GLU A 299 -7.74 24.67 -8.21
N THR A 300 -6.67 24.09 -7.65
CA THR A 300 -6.72 22.80 -6.97
C THR A 300 -7.64 22.86 -5.76
N THR A 301 -8.62 21.96 -5.71
CA THR A 301 -9.56 21.81 -4.59
C THR A 301 -9.09 20.74 -3.63
N PHE A 302 -9.28 20.96 -2.33
CA PHE A 302 -8.86 20.03 -1.29
C PHE A 302 -10.05 19.55 -0.47
N ARG A 303 -10.07 18.25 -0.17
CA ARG A 303 -10.98 17.65 0.79
C ARG A 303 -10.18 17.05 1.92
N LEU A 304 -10.49 17.47 3.14
CA LEU A 304 -9.89 16.92 4.34
C LEU A 304 -10.75 15.75 4.83
N LEU A 305 -10.14 14.57 4.85
CA LEU A 305 -10.75 13.33 5.29
C LEU A 305 -10.05 12.89 6.57
N GLN A 306 -10.77 12.41 7.58
CA GLN A 306 -10.15 11.88 8.80
C GLN A 306 -10.50 10.42 9.03
N THR A 307 -9.46 9.62 9.28
CA THR A 307 -9.59 8.21 9.67
C THR A 307 -10.38 8.09 10.96
N GLN A 308 -11.42 7.27 10.95
CA GLN A 308 -12.28 6.98 12.10
C GLN A 308 -12.15 5.51 12.49
N ASP A 309 -12.77 5.13 13.60
CA ASP A 309 -12.88 3.73 13.98
C ASP A 309 -13.50 2.91 12.85
N ARG A 310 -12.83 1.79 12.55
CA ARG A 310 -13.25 0.82 11.54
C ARG A 310 -14.63 0.28 11.93
N ALA A 311 -15.52 0.18 10.97
CA ALA A 311 -16.85 -0.40 11.16
C ALA A 311 -17.04 -1.53 10.15
N VAL A 312 -17.09 -2.77 10.64
CA VAL A 312 -17.12 -3.99 9.83
C VAL A 312 -18.39 -4.77 10.14
N THR A 313 -19.12 -5.20 9.12
CA THR A 313 -20.15 -6.22 9.30
C THR A 313 -19.73 -7.50 8.59
N LEU A 314 -19.63 -8.59 9.35
CA LEU A 314 -19.50 -9.94 8.80
C LEU A 314 -20.85 -10.36 8.24
N VAL A 315 -20.90 -10.65 6.94
CA VAL A 315 -22.09 -11.14 6.24
C VAL A 315 -21.80 -12.58 5.82
N LEU A 316 -22.35 -13.52 6.57
CA LEU A 316 -21.95 -14.93 6.57
C LEU A 316 -23.04 -15.79 5.92
N ASP A 317 -22.68 -16.50 4.85
CA ASP A 317 -23.58 -17.43 4.18
C ASP A 317 -23.82 -18.67 5.04
N VAL A 318 -25.08 -18.98 5.31
CA VAL A 318 -25.52 -20.18 6.02
C VAL A 318 -26.49 -21.01 5.18
N SER A 319 -26.49 -20.83 3.86
CA SER A 319 -27.32 -21.60 2.92
C SER A 319 -26.96 -23.09 2.91
N TRP A 320 -27.85 -23.93 2.38
CA TRP A 320 -27.66 -25.39 2.39
C TRP A 320 -26.33 -25.85 1.77
N SER A 321 -25.82 -25.19 0.73
CA SER A 321 -24.55 -25.54 0.07
C SER A 321 -23.34 -25.40 1.02
N MET A 322 -23.43 -24.55 2.04
CA MET A 322 -22.42 -24.41 3.10
C MET A 322 -22.37 -25.61 4.07
N SER A 323 -23.33 -26.54 4.01
CA SER A 323 -23.28 -27.80 4.76
C SER A 323 -22.32 -28.82 4.14
N MET A 324 -21.95 -28.63 2.87
CA MET A 324 -21.03 -29.50 2.15
C MET A 324 -19.58 -29.19 2.52
N HIS A 325 -18.68 -30.16 2.34
CA HIS A 325 -17.22 -29.99 2.45
C HIS A 325 -16.71 -29.29 3.73
N ASN A 326 -17.45 -29.37 4.85
CA ASN A 326 -17.15 -28.68 6.11
C ASN A 326 -17.08 -27.13 6.01
N ARG A 327 -17.65 -26.54 4.95
CA ARG A 327 -17.59 -25.10 4.67
C ARG A 327 -18.06 -24.25 5.85
N ILE A 328 -19.19 -24.58 6.46
CA ILE A 328 -19.71 -23.85 7.63
C ILE A 328 -18.75 -23.88 8.84
N ARG A 329 -18.06 -25.00 9.05
CA ARG A 329 -17.06 -25.13 10.15
C ARG A 329 -15.81 -24.31 9.84
N HIS A 330 -15.37 -24.30 8.59
CA HIS A 330 -14.23 -23.46 8.19
C HIS A 330 -14.58 -21.97 8.27
N LEU A 331 -15.78 -21.58 7.83
CA LEU A 331 -16.32 -20.23 8.02
C LEU A 331 -16.26 -19.83 9.49
N HIS A 332 -16.79 -20.67 10.39
CA HIS A 332 -16.74 -20.42 11.82
C HIS A 332 -15.29 -20.22 12.29
N SER A 333 -14.40 -21.15 11.95
CA SER A 333 -12.97 -21.12 12.33
C SER A 333 -12.29 -19.80 11.91
N ALA A 334 -12.51 -19.39 10.66
CA ALA A 334 -11.83 -18.24 10.08
C ALA A 334 -12.42 -16.92 10.61
N ALA A 335 -13.74 -16.82 10.73
CA ALA A 335 -14.41 -15.68 11.34
C ALA A 335 -14.04 -15.53 12.83
N GLU A 336 -13.87 -16.65 13.53
CA GLU A 336 -13.43 -16.65 14.92
C GLU A 336 -12.00 -16.10 15.07
N VAL A 337 -11.04 -16.56 14.26
CA VAL A 337 -9.68 -16.00 14.24
C VAL A 337 -9.70 -14.52 13.89
N PHE A 338 -10.55 -14.11 12.94
CA PHE A 338 -10.72 -12.71 12.60
C PHE A 338 -11.18 -11.86 13.79
N LEU A 339 -12.21 -12.31 14.49
CA LEU A 339 -12.78 -11.62 15.64
C LEU A 339 -11.84 -11.58 16.85
N LEU A 340 -11.07 -12.64 17.09
CA LEU A 340 -10.18 -12.70 18.23
C LEU A 340 -8.87 -11.95 18.02
N HIS A 341 -8.28 -12.06 16.82
CA HIS A 341 -6.88 -11.68 16.62
C HIS A 341 -6.64 -10.68 15.49
N ILE A 342 -7.48 -10.63 14.45
CA ILE A 342 -7.20 -9.77 13.28
C ILE A 342 -7.81 -8.38 13.45
N ILE A 343 -9.08 -8.31 13.89
CA ILE A 343 -9.77 -7.03 14.01
C ILE A 343 -9.23 -6.21 15.18
N GLU A 344 -8.98 -4.93 14.94
CA GLU A 344 -8.30 -4.03 15.87
C GLU A 344 -9.20 -3.60 17.04
N VAL A 345 -8.61 -3.27 18.20
CA VAL A 345 -9.35 -2.71 19.34
C VAL A 345 -9.95 -1.35 18.92
N SER A 346 -11.06 -0.96 19.54
CA SER A 346 -11.88 0.21 19.18
C SER A 346 -12.69 0.08 17.89
N SER A 347 -12.44 -0.95 17.06
CA SER A 347 -13.27 -1.26 15.89
C SER A 347 -14.69 -1.65 16.28
N TRP A 348 -15.64 -1.40 15.39
CA TRP A 348 -17.04 -1.76 15.52
C TRP A 348 -17.35 -2.96 14.64
N VAL A 349 -17.92 -4.02 15.22
CA VAL A 349 -18.23 -5.25 14.50
C VAL A 349 -19.68 -5.66 14.68
N GLY A 350 -20.32 -6.04 13.58
CA GLY A 350 -21.65 -6.64 13.54
C GLY A 350 -21.60 -7.99 12.81
N ILE A 351 -22.59 -8.85 13.09
CA ILE A 351 -22.69 -10.17 12.45
C ILE A 351 -24.09 -10.35 11.89
N VAL A 352 -24.14 -10.60 10.59
CA VAL A 352 -25.34 -10.95 9.82
C VAL A 352 -25.11 -12.32 9.21
N THR A 353 -26.10 -13.19 9.31
CA THR A 353 -26.14 -14.44 8.55
C THR A 353 -27.24 -14.33 7.50
N PHE A 354 -27.08 -15.01 6.38
CA PHE A 354 -28.14 -15.08 5.37
C PHE A 354 -28.29 -16.47 4.77
N ASP A 355 -29.52 -16.81 4.46
CA ASP A 355 -29.93 -17.97 3.66
C ASP A 355 -30.96 -17.49 2.61
N SER A 356 -32.21 -17.92 2.70
CA SER A 356 -33.35 -17.32 1.98
C SER A 356 -33.58 -15.86 2.42
N ASP A 357 -33.35 -15.56 3.70
CA ASP A 357 -33.52 -14.25 4.32
C ASP A 357 -32.26 -13.86 5.13
N ALA A 358 -32.15 -12.58 5.51
CA ALA A 358 -31.04 -12.10 6.32
C ALA A 358 -31.44 -11.90 7.79
N SER A 359 -30.62 -12.44 8.69
CA SER A 359 -30.81 -12.36 10.14
C SER A 359 -29.63 -11.66 10.81
N GLU A 360 -29.94 -10.76 11.74
CA GLU A 360 -28.95 -10.14 12.61
C GLU A 360 -28.62 -11.08 13.77
N LYS A 361 -27.35 -11.45 13.91
CA LYS A 361 -26.86 -12.28 15.01
C LYS A 361 -26.20 -11.45 16.09
N ALA A 362 -25.53 -10.36 15.70
CA ALA A 362 -25.00 -9.37 16.63
C ALA A 362 -25.19 -7.95 16.06
N PRO A 363 -25.68 -6.99 16.87
CA PRO A 363 -25.71 -5.59 16.47
C PRO A 363 -24.28 -5.05 16.34
N LEU A 364 -24.12 -3.88 15.71
CA LEU A 364 -22.82 -3.23 15.61
C LEU A 364 -22.33 -2.79 17.01
N GLN A 365 -21.33 -3.50 17.54
CA GLN A 365 -20.77 -3.27 18.86
C GLN A 365 -19.26 -3.04 18.80
N GLN A 366 -18.76 -2.21 19.72
CA GLN A 366 -17.34 -1.86 19.76
C GLN A 366 -16.53 -2.95 20.46
N ILE A 367 -15.36 -3.25 19.91
CA ILE A 367 -14.37 -4.15 20.49
C ILE A 367 -13.55 -3.36 21.50
N THR A 368 -13.81 -3.58 22.78
CA THR A 368 -13.12 -2.90 23.88
C THR A 368 -12.14 -3.80 24.63
N ASN A 369 -12.35 -5.12 24.58
CA ASN A 369 -11.55 -6.13 25.26
C ASN A 369 -11.89 -7.54 24.73
N ASP A 370 -11.18 -8.54 25.24
CA ASP A 370 -11.37 -9.95 24.85
C ASP A 370 -12.77 -10.49 25.18
N ALA A 371 -13.40 -10.02 26.26
CA ALA A 371 -14.76 -10.43 26.60
C ALA A 371 -15.78 -9.95 25.54
N ALA A 372 -15.57 -8.77 24.95
CA ALA A 372 -16.36 -8.29 23.82
C ALA A 372 -16.15 -9.15 22.56
N ARG A 373 -14.91 -9.59 22.31
CA ARG A 373 -14.58 -10.50 21.20
C ARG A 373 -15.25 -11.86 21.37
N GLN A 374 -15.16 -12.45 22.56
CA GLN A 374 -15.77 -13.74 22.89
C GLN A 374 -17.31 -13.72 22.75
N LYS A 375 -17.97 -12.61 23.11
CA LYS A 375 -19.41 -12.44 22.87
C LYS A 375 -19.77 -12.48 21.39
N LEU A 376 -18.94 -11.92 20.51
CA LEU A 376 -19.16 -11.98 19.06
C LEU A 376 -18.94 -13.40 18.52
N VAL A 377 -17.93 -14.11 19.02
CA VAL A 377 -17.66 -15.51 18.64
C VAL A 377 -18.87 -16.40 18.95
N GLN A 378 -19.51 -16.21 20.10
CA GLN A 378 -20.73 -16.95 20.47
C GLN A 378 -21.92 -16.73 19.52
N CYS A 379 -21.88 -15.68 18.70
CA CYS A 379 -22.91 -15.37 17.71
C CYS A 379 -22.62 -15.97 16.32
N LEU A 380 -21.47 -16.65 16.13
CA LEU A 380 -21.11 -17.25 14.85
C LEU A 380 -21.99 -18.46 14.51
N PRO A 381 -22.30 -18.69 13.21
CA PRO A 381 -23.17 -19.79 12.80
C PRO A 381 -22.45 -21.13 12.82
N ILE A 382 -23.19 -22.19 13.19
CA ILE A 382 -22.72 -23.58 13.21
C ILE A 382 -23.56 -24.52 12.33
N ILE A 383 -24.70 -24.05 11.84
CA ILE A 383 -25.66 -24.83 11.04
C ILE A 383 -25.89 -24.09 9.74
N ALA A 384 -25.97 -24.86 8.65
CA ALA A 384 -26.24 -24.39 7.30
C ALA A 384 -27.56 -25.00 6.79
N SER A 385 -28.48 -24.17 6.32
CA SER A 385 -29.80 -24.54 5.81
C SER A 385 -30.40 -23.44 4.94
N GLY A 386 -31.43 -23.76 4.14
CA GLY A 386 -32.16 -22.75 3.36
C GLY A 386 -31.54 -22.48 1.99
N GLN A 387 -32.12 -21.53 1.26
CA GLN A 387 -31.63 -21.08 -0.04
C GLN A 387 -30.53 -20.01 0.13
N THR A 388 -30.17 -19.31 -0.94
CA THR A 388 -29.10 -18.31 -0.95
C THR A 388 -29.65 -16.98 -1.44
N ASN A 389 -29.44 -15.90 -0.67
CA ASN A 389 -29.85 -14.54 -0.98
C ASN A 389 -28.83 -13.53 -0.45
N ILE A 390 -27.76 -13.33 -1.22
CA ILE A 390 -26.62 -12.48 -0.87
C ILE A 390 -27.06 -11.03 -0.71
N CYS A 391 -27.95 -10.55 -1.58
CA CYS A 391 -28.43 -9.18 -1.53
C CYS A 391 -29.22 -8.86 -0.25
N ALA A 392 -29.97 -9.82 0.31
CA ALA A 392 -30.60 -9.63 1.62
C ALA A 392 -29.54 -9.44 2.72
N GLY A 393 -28.49 -10.26 2.72
CA GLY A 393 -27.37 -10.17 3.66
C GLY A 393 -26.68 -8.81 3.59
N ILE A 394 -26.31 -8.35 2.39
CA ILE A 394 -25.67 -7.05 2.18
C ILE A 394 -26.57 -5.89 2.64
N ARG A 395 -27.86 -5.90 2.26
CA ARG A 395 -28.82 -4.85 2.70
C ARG A 395 -28.91 -4.75 4.21
N LYS A 396 -29.03 -5.90 4.88
CA LYS A 396 -29.12 -5.95 6.35
C LYS A 396 -27.81 -5.53 7.01
N GLY A 397 -26.66 -5.93 6.45
CA GLY A 397 -25.34 -5.51 6.95
C GLY A 397 -25.10 -4.01 6.83
N LEU A 398 -25.43 -3.42 5.67
CA LEU A 398 -25.40 -1.97 5.47
C LEU A 398 -26.36 -1.24 6.43
N LYS A 399 -27.56 -1.79 6.64
CA LYS A 399 -28.55 -1.21 7.55
C LYS A 399 -28.04 -1.14 8.98
N ILE A 400 -27.48 -2.22 9.52
CA ILE A 400 -26.93 -2.24 10.89
C ILE A 400 -25.83 -1.19 11.07
N ILE A 401 -24.98 -1.01 10.06
CA ILE A 401 -23.96 0.04 10.06
C ILE A 401 -24.61 1.43 10.05
N ALA A 402 -25.55 1.66 9.12
CA ALA A 402 -26.23 2.94 8.97
C ALA A 402 -26.96 3.35 10.25
N ASP A 403 -27.67 2.42 10.88
CA ASP A 403 -28.45 2.65 12.11
C ASP A 403 -27.53 3.05 13.28
N LYS A 404 -26.29 2.56 13.32
CA LYS A 404 -25.34 2.85 14.41
C LYS A 404 -24.43 4.05 14.13
N MET A 405 -23.97 4.21 12.89
CA MET A 405 -22.95 5.19 12.49
C MET A 405 -23.54 6.41 11.75
N ASN A 406 -24.84 6.42 11.47
CA ASN A 406 -25.56 7.41 10.64
C ASN A 406 -25.04 7.52 9.19
N THR A 407 -24.15 6.61 8.76
CA THR A 407 -23.60 6.55 7.41
C THR A 407 -22.96 5.18 7.16
N THR A 408 -22.90 4.77 5.90
CA THR A 408 -22.17 3.59 5.42
C THR A 408 -20.85 3.95 4.73
N HIS A 409 -20.49 5.24 4.67
CA HIS A 409 -19.26 5.69 4.04
C HIS A 409 -18.04 5.18 4.80
N GLY A 410 -17.13 4.49 4.10
CA GLY A 410 -15.89 3.99 4.69
C GLY A 410 -16.10 2.88 5.73
N SER A 411 -17.29 2.30 5.79
CA SER A 411 -17.50 1.03 6.49
C SER A 411 -17.18 -0.15 5.57
N GLU A 412 -17.03 -1.32 6.15
CA GLU A 412 -16.65 -2.54 5.46
C GLU A 412 -17.73 -3.62 5.64
N ILE A 413 -17.99 -4.36 4.58
CA ILE A 413 -18.69 -5.65 4.64
C ILE A 413 -17.67 -6.71 4.26
N VAL A 414 -17.56 -7.74 5.09
CA VAL A 414 -16.85 -8.97 4.75
C VAL A 414 -17.89 -10.02 4.42
N LEU A 415 -18.13 -10.19 3.12
CA LEU A 415 -19.05 -11.18 2.58
C LEU A 415 -18.31 -12.49 2.38
N LEU A 416 -18.79 -13.55 3.03
CA LEU A 416 -18.29 -14.90 2.82
C LEU A 416 -19.40 -15.82 2.36
N THR A 417 -19.20 -16.45 1.21
CA THR A 417 -20.22 -17.23 0.49
C THR A 417 -19.54 -18.20 -0.47
N ASP A 418 -20.20 -19.31 -0.80
CA ASP A 418 -19.79 -20.16 -1.92
C ASP A 418 -20.31 -19.66 -3.28
N GLY A 419 -21.10 -18.58 -3.27
CA GLY A 419 -21.42 -17.75 -4.42
C GLY A 419 -22.49 -18.32 -5.36
N GLU A 420 -23.28 -19.29 -4.91
CA GLU A 420 -24.36 -19.90 -5.69
C GLU A 420 -25.66 -19.06 -5.64
N ASP A 421 -25.62 -17.80 -6.09
CA ASP A 421 -26.78 -16.89 -6.13
C ASP A 421 -26.93 -16.19 -7.49
N SER A 422 -28.05 -16.45 -8.18
CA SER A 422 -28.38 -15.81 -9.47
C SER A 422 -28.91 -14.36 -9.35
N GLY A 423 -29.20 -13.88 -8.13
CA GLY A 423 -29.83 -12.59 -7.85
C GLY A 423 -28.86 -11.45 -7.52
N ILE A 424 -27.54 -11.67 -7.59
CA ILE A 424 -26.49 -10.73 -7.15
C ILE A 424 -26.62 -9.35 -7.83
N ALA A 425 -26.97 -9.32 -9.12
CA ALA A 425 -27.09 -8.08 -9.88
C ALA A 425 -28.11 -7.10 -9.28
N ALA A 426 -29.11 -7.59 -8.53
CA ALA A 426 -30.20 -6.78 -7.97
C ALA A 426 -29.78 -5.79 -6.87
N CYS A 427 -28.56 -5.90 -6.34
CA CYS A 427 -28.04 -4.97 -5.32
C CYS A 427 -26.75 -4.25 -5.72
N LEU A 428 -26.27 -4.36 -6.95
CA LEU A 428 -25.05 -3.66 -7.42
C LEU A 428 -25.18 -2.13 -7.28
N ASP A 429 -26.33 -1.56 -7.64
CA ASP A 429 -26.57 -0.11 -7.51
C ASP A 429 -26.59 0.34 -6.06
N LEU A 430 -27.21 -0.45 -5.17
CA LEU A 430 -27.20 -0.19 -3.73
C LEU A 430 -25.76 -0.18 -3.20
N VAL A 431 -24.98 -1.20 -3.56
CA VAL A 431 -23.57 -1.31 -3.14
C VAL A 431 -22.77 -0.12 -3.64
N LYS A 432 -22.93 0.26 -4.90
CA LYS A 432 -22.25 1.42 -5.50
C LYS A 432 -22.58 2.73 -4.77
N GLN A 433 -23.85 2.93 -4.40
CA GLN A 433 -24.32 4.14 -3.72
C GLN A 433 -23.98 4.17 -2.23
N SER A 434 -23.79 3.01 -1.58
CA SER A 434 -23.48 2.93 -0.15
C SER A 434 -22.15 3.58 0.24
N GLY A 435 -21.19 3.59 -0.68
CA GLY A 435 -19.80 4.00 -0.42
C GLY A 435 -19.10 3.20 0.68
N ALA A 436 -19.62 2.02 1.03
CA ALA A 436 -18.94 1.01 1.81
C ALA A 436 -17.96 0.22 0.92
N LYS A 437 -16.94 -0.38 1.55
CA LYS A 437 -16.02 -1.35 0.92
C LYS A 437 -16.60 -2.76 1.12
N ILE A 438 -16.75 -3.53 0.05
CA ILE A 438 -17.21 -4.92 0.16
C ILE A 438 -16.05 -5.84 -0.19
N HIS A 439 -15.54 -6.52 0.84
CA HIS A 439 -14.58 -7.60 0.71
C HIS A 439 -15.36 -8.89 0.46
N THR A 440 -15.00 -9.61 -0.60
CA THR A 440 -15.65 -10.87 -0.96
C THR A 440 -14.67 -12.01 -0.73
N ILE A 441 -15.14 -13.06 -0.05
CA ILE A 441 -14.44 -14.32 0.12
C ILE A 441 -15.30 -15.39 -0.53
N ALA A 442 -14.91 -15.80 -1.73
CA ALA A 442 -15.54 -16.88 -2.47
C ALA A 442 -14.97 -18.23 -1.99
N LEU A 443 -15.86 -19.13 -1.56
CA LEU A 443 -15.51 -20.45 -1.04
C LEU A 443 -15.85 -21.55 -2.05
N GLY A 444 -14.87 -22.37 -2.43
CA GLY A 444 -15.08 -23.46 -3.38
C GLY A 444 -15.16 -23.00 -4.85
N PRO A 445 -15.27 -23.92 -5.82
CA PRO A 445 -15.06 -23.63 -7.24
C PRO A 445 -16.24 -22.94 -7.95
N SER A 446 -17.42 -22.93 -7.34
CA SER A 446 -18.69 -22.57 -8.01
C SER A 446 -19.10 -21.10 -7.87
N ALA A 447 -18.24 -20.24 -7.32
CA ALA A 447 -18.61 -18.86 -7.02
C ALA A 447 -18.98 -18.06 -8.29
N ALA A 448 -20.12 -17.38 -8.23
CA ALA A 448 -20.60 -16.49 -9.29
C ALA A 448 -19.55 -15.42 -9.65
N LYS A 449 -19.37 -15.15 -10.95
CA LYS A 449 -18.45 -14.12 -11.45
C LYS A 449 -18.87 -12.72 -11.01
N GLU A 450 -20.16 -12.55 -10.74
CA GLU A 450 -20.80 -11.31 -10.31
C GLU A 450 -20.32 -10.90 -8.90
N LEU A 451 -19.86 -11.84 -8.06
CA LEU A 451 -19.21 -11.50 -6.78
C LEU A 451 -17.98 -10.61 -6.95
N GLU A 452 -17.27 -10.78 -8.08
CA GLU A 452 -16.09 -9.97 -8.39
C GLU A 452 -16.43 -8.51 -8.66
N GLU A 453 -17.67 -8.22 -9.07
CA GLU A 453 -18.11 -6.87 -9.37
C GLU A 453 -18.23 -6.02 -8.10
N PHE A 454 -18.60 -6.60 -6.96
CA PHE A 454 -18.66 -5.86 -5.70
C PHE A 454 -17.30 -5.27 -5.31
N SER A 455 -16.25 -6.09 -5.36
CA SER A 455 -14.88 -5.65 -5.06
C SER A 455 -14.42 -4.58 -6.05
N LYS A 456 -14.72 -4.73 -7.35
CA LYS A 456 -14.40 -3.72 -8.39
C LYS A 456 -15.13 -2.40 -8.17
N LEU A 457 -16.42 -2.44 -7.82
CA LEU A 457 -17.24 -1.25 -7.63
C LEU A 457 -16.88 -0.49 -6.34
N THR A 458 -16.46 -1.20 -5.30
CA THR A 458 -16.24 -0.63 -3.97
C THR A 458 -14.77 -0.42 -3.61
N GLY A 459 -13.86 -1.05 -4.35
CA GLY A 459 -12.44 -1.09 -4.01
C GLY A 459 -12.11 -2.05 -2.86
N GLY A 460 -13.06 -2.89 -2.44
CA GLY A 460 -12.83 -3.96 -1.48
C GLY A 460 -11.99 -5.10 -2.07
N LEU A 461 -11.51 -6.00 -1.21
CA LEU A 461 -10.69 -7.12 -1.64
C LEU A 461 -11.55 -8.19 -2.32
N LYS A 462 -10.99 -8.85 -3.34
CA LYS A 462 -11.56 -10.07 -3.93
C LYS A 462 -10.65 -11.21 -3.52
N LEU A 463 -11.18 -12.12 -2.72
CA LEU A 463 -10.42 -13.21 -2.14
C LEU A 463 -11.10 -14.54 -2.44
N TYR A 464 -10.29 -15.59 -2.48
CA TYR A 464 -10.72 -16.92 -2.87
C TYR A 464 -10.10 -17.96 -1.95
N ALA A 465 -10.93 -18.86 -1.44
CA ALA A 465 -10.50 -20.00 -0.65
C ALA A 465 -11.05 -21.29 -1.27
N VAL A 466 -10.14 -22.23 -1.54
CA VAL A 466 -10.51 -23.56 -2.03
C VAL A 466 -11.16 -24.37 -0.92
N ASP A 467 -12.07 -25.27 -1.29
CA ASP A 467 -12.52 -26.32 -0.38
C ASP A 467 -11.31 -27.19 0.01
N GLY A 468 -11.13 -27.38 1.32
CA GLY A 468 -10.00 -28.11 1.87
C GLY A 468 -10.42 -29.02 3.02
N ALA A 469 -9.48 -29.78 3.58
CA ALA A 469 -9.73 -30.52 4.82
C ALA A 469 -9.64 -29.60 6.06
N ASN A 470 -8.85 -28.52 5.96
CA ASN A 470 -8.52 -27.61 7.04
C ASN A 470 -8.93 -26.16 6.71
N PRO A 471 -9.22 -25.33 7.72
CA PRO A 471 -9.64 -23.94 7.54
C PRO A 471 -8.49 -22.98 7.20
N SER A 472 -7.23 -23.44 7.20
CA SER A 472 -6.01 -22.63 7.05
C SER A 472 -6.08 -21.66 5.88
N LYS A 473 -6.51 -22.13 4.70
CA LYS A 473 -6.60 -21.24 3.52
C LYS A 473 -7.63 -20.12 3.69
N LEU A 474 -8.73 -20.41 4.38
CA LEU A 474 -9.76 -19.43 4.68
C LEU A 474 -9.29 -18.45 5.76
N THR A 475 -8.58 -18.94 6.78
CA THR A 475 -7.97 -18.10 7.82
C THR A 475 -6.92 -17.15 7.25
N GLU A 476 -6.03 -17.64 6.37
CA GLU A 476 -5.10 -16.80 5.58
C GLU A 476 -5.86 -15.70 4.84
N THR A 477 -6.97 -16.08 4.19
CA THR A 477 -7.81 -15.17 3.43
C THR A 477 -8.41 -14.06 4.32
N PHE A 478 -8.94 -14.39 5.50
CA PHE A 478 -9.42 -13.38 6.46
C PHE A 478 -8.29 -12.48 6.96
N SER A 479 -7.10 -13.04 7.17
CA SER A 479 -5.94 -12.28 7.66
C SER A 479 -5.46 -11.22 6.68
N ALA A 480 -5.80 -11.34 5.39
CA ALA A 480 -5.55 -10.30 4.40
C ALA A 480 -6.46 -9.06 4.55
N ILE A 481 -7.55 -9.13 5.32
CA ILE A 481 -8.51 -8.03 5.51
C ILE A 481 -8.11 -7.17 6.73
N THR A 482 -6.96 -6.51 6.62
CA THR A 482 -6.40 -5.61 7.65
C THR A 482 -6.94 -4.18 7.50
N SER A 483 -6.82 -3.34 8.53
CA SER A 483 -7.14 -1.92 8.37
C SER A 483 -6.21 -1.22 7.36
N GLY A 484 -6.79 -0.27 6.61
CA GLY A 484 -6.05 0.63 5.71
C GLY A 484 -5.73 1.98 6.36
N SER A 485 -5.58 2.02 7.69
CA SER A 485 -5.37 3.27 8.46
C SER A 485 -3.93 3.79 8.37
N GLY A 486 -2.97 2.91 8.02
CA GLY A 486 -1.54 3.18 8.12
C GLY A 486 -0.96 2.99 9.51
N ASP A 487 -1.79 2.62 10.49
CA ASP A 487 -1.33 2.31 11.84
C ASP A 487 -0.92 0.85 11.94
N ILE A 488 0.38 0.60 11.77
CA ILE A 488 0.96 -0.74 11.85
C ILE A 488 1.01 -1.29 13.28
N SER A 489 0.82 -0.44 14.31
CA SER A 489 0.92 -0.86 15.70
C SER A 489 -0.28 -1.71 16.15
N GLU A 490 -1.43 -1.51 15.49
CA GLU A 490 -2.66 -2.26 15.74
C GLU A 490 -2.88 -3.38 14.70
N GLN A 491 -1.98 -3.52 13.71
CA GLN A 491 -2.16 -4.44 12.59
C GLN A 491 -1.58 -5.83 12.90
N SER A 492 -2.42 -6.85 12.76
CA SER A 492 -1.99 -8.25 12.79
C SER A 492 -1.29 -8.65 11.49
N ILE A 493 -0.11 -9.27 11.61
CA ILE A 493 0.70 -9.73 10.48
C ILE A 493 0.88 -11.25 10.59
N GLN A 494 0.54 -11.97 9.52
CA GLN A 494 0.81 -13.39 9.43
C GLN A 494 2.29 -13.63 9.09
N LEU A 495 3.02 -14.25 10.01
CA LEU A 495 4.44 -14.58 9.81
C LEU A 495 4.63 -15.90 9.04
N GLU A 496 3.81 -16.90 9.35
CA GLU A 496 3.92 -18.24 8.76
C GLU A 496 2.54 -18.91 8.67
N SER A 497 2.35 -19.66 7.58
CA SER A 497 1.24 -20.61 7.41
C SER A 497 1.76 -21.85 6.70
N LYS A 498 1.55 -23.03 7.28
CA LYS A 498 2.00 -24.30 6.72
C LYS A 498 0.92 -25.36 6.88
N GLU A 499 0.70 -26.10 5.81
CA GLU A 499 -0.11 -27.32 5.81
C GLU A 499 0.80 -28.51 5.55
N LEU A 500 0.72 -29.52 6.42
CA LEU A 500 1.55 -30.72 6.34
C LEU A 500 0.70 -31.95 6.62
N ALA A 501 0.92 -33.01 5.83
CA ALA A 501 0.31 -34.31 6.04
C ALA A 501 1.20 -35.15 6.96
N VAL A 502 0.75 -35.39 8.20
CA VAL A 502 1.49 -36.21 9.17
C VAL A 502 0.93 -37.64 9.14
N PRO A 503 1.76 -38.67 8.90
CA PRO A 503 1.32 -40.07 8.94
C PRO A 503 0.95 -40.47 10.38
N HIS A 504 0.19 -41.56 10.53
CA HIS A 504 -0.18 -42.06 11.85
C HIS A 504 1.06 -42.37 12.69
N SER A 505 1.10 -41.87 13.93
CA SER A 505 2.26 -41.95 14.85
C SER A 505 3.53 -41.23 14.35
N GLY A 506 3.42 -40.37 13.34
CA GLY A 506 4.46 -39.42 12.96
C GLY A 506 4.47 -38.18 13.86
N TRP A 507 5.51 -37.37 13.69
CA TRP A 507 5.63 -36.04 14.28
C TRP A 507 6.20 -35.09 13.23
N MET A 508 6.02 -33.80 13.43
CA MET A 508 6.61 -32.75 12.61
C MET A 508 7.16 -31.64 13.49
N ASN A 509 8.15 -30.91 12.99
CA ASN A 509 8.62 -29.69 13.62
C ASN A 509 8.67 -28.55 12.62
N THR A 510 8.42 -27.35 13.12
CA THR A 510 8.64 -26.12 12.39
C THR A 510 9.30 -25.11 13.30
N THR A 511 9.76 -24.03 12.73
CA THR A 511 10.48 -23.00 13.47
C THR A 511 10.13 -21.68 12.82
N VAL A 512 9.58 -20.76 13.61
CA VAL A 512 9.05 -19.48 13.13
C VAL A 512 10.02 -18.38 13.56
N PRO A 513 10.68 -17.69 12.61
CA PRO A 513 11.49 -16.54 12.94
C PRO A 513 10.61 -15.31 13.20
N VAL A 514 10.81 -14.65 14.35
CA VAL A 514 10.14 -13.38 14.69
C VAL A 514 11.16 -12.25 14.63
N ASP A 515 10.90 -11.25 13.78
CA ASP A 515 11.74 -10.05 13.69
C ASP A 515 11.46 -9.09 14.85
N LYS A 516 12.44 -8.27 15.23
CA LYS A 516 12.32 -7.28 16.31
C LYS A 516 11.27 -6.19 16.09
N THR A 517 10.82 -5.99 14.86
CA THR A 517 9.81 -5.00 14.49
C THR A 517 8.38 -5.50 14.67
N VAL A 518 8.20 -6.80 14.96
CA VAL A 518 6.91 -7.47 15.16
C VAL A 518 6.92 -8.28 16.45
N GLY A 519 5.78 -8.87 16.82
CA GLY A 519 5.70 -9.84 17.92
C GLY A 519 4.80 -9.45 19.09
N ASN A 520 4.22 -8.25 19.10
CA ASN A 520 3.20 -7.90 20.10
C ASN A 520 1.98 -8.83 19.97
N ASP A 521 1.56 -9.41 21.10
CA ASP A 521 0.38 -10.25 21.25
C ASP A 521 0.32 -11.40 20.22
N THR A 522 1.43 -12.12 20.10
CA THR A 522 1.60 -13.24 19.16
C THR A 522 0.63 -14.37 19.47
N PHE A 523 0.04 -14.97 18.43
CA PHE A 523 -0.86 -16.12 18.58
C PHE A 523 -0.55 -17.22 17.57
N PHE A 524 -0.87 -18.45 17.96
CA PHE A 524 -0.74 -19.67 17.16
C PHE A 524 -2.10 -20.31 17.00
N SER A 525 -2.40 -20.78 15.79
CA SER A 525 -3.61 -21.52 15.47
C SER A 525 -3.23 -22.81 14.76
N ILE A 526 -3.67 -23.94 15.32
CA ILE A 526 -3.43 -25.28 14.76
C ILE A 526 -4.80 -25.87 14.41
N ALA A 527 -4.93 -26.39 13.19
CA ALA A 527 -6.12 -27.12 12.78
C ALA A 527 -5.77 -28.53 12.28
N TRP A 528 -6.69 -29.48 12.49
CA TRP A 528 -6.52 -30.87 12.06
C TRP A 528 -7.83 -31.47 11.55
N SER A 529 -7.73 -32.48 10.69
CA SER A 529 -8.87 -33.09 10.00
C SER A 529 -9.36 -34.42 10.59
N LEU A 530 -8.46 -35.20 11.21
CA LEU A 530 -8.76 -36.56 11.67
C LEU A 530 -8.88 -36.65 13.19
N SER A 531 -7.73 -36.71 13.88
CA SER A 531 -7.63 -36.83 15.33
C SER A 531 -6.81 -35.68 15.88
N GLN A 532 -7.15 -35.22 17.09
CA GLN A 532 -6.37 -34.19 17.78
C GLN A 532 -4.92 -34.64 17.96
N PRO A 533 -3.93 -33.91 17.42
CA PRO A 533 -2.53 -34.18 17.69
C PRO A 533 -2.15 -33.70 19.09
N PHE A 534 -1.06 -34.24 19.63
CA PHE A 534 -0.35 -33.56 20.71
C PHE A 534 0.42 -32.40 20.10
N PHE A 535 0.54 -31.28 20.81
CA PHE A 535 1.25 -30.12 20.31
C PHE A 535 2.07 -29.50 21.43
N PHE A 536 3.28 -29.07 21.08
CA PHE A 536 4.16 -28.33 21.97
C PHE A 536 4.83 -27.16 21.28
N LEU A 537 4.80 -26.01 21.93
CA LEU A 537 5.55 -24.82 21.52
C LEU A 537 6.63 -24.56 22.56
N ARG A 538 7.85 -24.28 22.11
CA ARG A 538 8.94 -23.83 22.97
C ARG A 538 9.36 -22.43 22.57
N ASP A 539 9.25 -21.49 23.50
CA ASP A 539 9.68 -20.11 23.29
C ASP A 539 11.22 -19.96 23.33
N PRO A 540 11.77 -18.80 22.93
CA PRO A 540 13.22 -18.58 22.92
C PRO A 540 13.90 -18.64 24.30
N LYS A 541 13.14 -18.52 25.40
CA LYS A 541 13.62 -18.69 26.78
C LYS A 541 13.59 -20.14 27.25
N GLY A 542 13.07 -21.05 26.44
CA GLY A 542 12.94 -22.47 26.75
C GLY A 542 11.70 -22.80 27.58
N LYS A 543 10.74 -21.89 27.73
CA LYS A 543 9.43 -22.23 28.31
C LYS A 543 8.65 -23.05 27.29
N GLU A 544 8.09 -24.16 27.78
CA GLU A 544 7.26 -25.04 26.98
C GLU A 544 5.78 -24.81 27.28
N TYR A 545 4.99 -24.79 26.22
CA TYR A 545 3.54 -24.73 26.24
C TYR A 545 3.04 -26.05 25.67
N GLY A 546 2.36 -26.85 26.50
CA GLY A 546 1.84 -28.16 26.14
C GLY A 546 0.37 -28.08 25.73
N SER A 547 -0.25 -29.24 25.49
CA SER A 547 -1.63 -29.27 25.00
C SER A 547 -2.68 -28.64 25.91
N SER A 548 -2.41 -28.56 27.22
CA SER A 548 -3.29 -27.91 28.20
C SER A 548 -3.28 -26.38 28.13
N ASP A 549 -2.23 -25.79 27.53
CA ASP A 549 -2.10 -24.34 27.42
C ASP A 549 -2.87 -23.77 26.22
N PHE A 550 -3.29 -24.63 25.30
CA PHE A 550 -4.09 -24.23 24.15
C PHE A 550 -5.58 -24.31 24.46
N THR A 551 -6.31 -23.35 23.92
CA THR A 551 -7.77 -23.34 23.97
C THR A 551 -8.33 -24.03 22.73
N ILE A 552 -9.15 -25.06 22.95
CA ILE A 552 -9.95 -25.74 21.91
C ILE A 552 -11.40 -25.31 22.11
N ASP A 553 -12.03 -24.78 21.06
CA ASP A 553 -13.44 -24.40 21.12
C ASP A 553 -14.33 -25.65 20.97
N ASN A 554 -15.27 -25.83 21.88
CA ASN A 554 -16.24 -26.92 21.84
C ASN A 554 -17.14 -26.85 20.59
N SER A 555 -17.37 -25.64 20.06
CA SER A 555 -18.18 -25.41 18.86
C SER A 555 -17.45 -25.81 17.58
N ASN A 556 -16.11 -25.95 17.65
CA ASN A 556 -15.25 -26.35 16.56
C ASN A 556 -14.04 -27.15 17.08
N PRO A 557 -14.22 -28.45 17.38
CA PRO A 557 -13.23 -29.26 18.11
C PRO A 557 -11.98 -29.60 17.30
N ASN A 558 -11.85 -29.06 16.08
CA ASN A 558 -10.76 -29.34 15.14
C ASN A 558 -9.69 -28.24 15.08
N THR A 559 -9.77 -27.24 15.96
CA THR A 559 -8.83 -26.12 16.02
C THR A 559 -8.40 -25.84 17.47
N ALA A 560 -7.10 -25.68 17.69
CA ALA A 560 -6.49 -25.28 18.96
C ALA A 560 -5.76 -23.94 18.80
N ARG A 561 -5.82 -23.08 19.81
CA ARG A 561 -5.17 -21.76 19.80
C ARG A 561 -4.36 -21.49 21.05
N LEU A 562 -3.23 -20.81 20.88
CA LEU A 562 -2.40 -20.31 21.97
C LEU A 562 -2.11 -18.83 21.73
N SER A 563 -2.30 -18.01 22.76
CA SER A 563 -1.94 -16.58 22.73
C SER A 563 -0.82 -16.31 23.72
N ILE A 564 0.18 -15.56 23.30
CA ILE A 564 1.31 -15.11 24.12
C ILE A 564 1.21 -13.59 24.21
N SER A 565 0.77 -13.09 25.37
CA SER A 565 0.58 -11.65 25.59
C SER A 565 1.92 -10.91 25.72
N GLY A 566 1.93 -9.66 25.27
CA GLY A 566 3.13 -8.80 25.28
C GLY A 566 3.98 -8.99 24.03
N THR A 567 5.21 -8.47 24.05
CA THR A 567 6.12 -8.55 22.89
C THR A 567 6.86 -9.89 22.89
N ALA A 568 6.59 -10.72 21.88
CA ALA A 568 7.34 -11.94 21.61
C ALA A 568 8.83 -11.61 21.38
N GLU A 569 9.69 -12.52 21.81
CA GLU A 569 11.12 -12.24 21.85
C GLU A 569 11.78 -12.38 20.50
N VAL A 570 12.77 -11.52 20.26
CA VAL A 570 13.57 -11.51 19.04
C VAL A 570 14.50 -12.72 19.03
N LYS A 571 14.04 -13.83 18.46
CA LYS A 571 14.81 -15.02 18.07
C LYS A 571 13.87 -16.05 17.45
N THR A 572 14.42 -17.17 17.00
CA THR A 572 13.65 -18.25 16.38
C THR A 572 12.86 -19.02 17.43
N GLU A 573 11.54 -19.15 17.23
CA GLU A 573 10.70 -19.99 18.08
C GLU A 573 10.65 -21.42 17.53
N HIS A 574 10.79 -22.41 18.39
CA HIS A 574 10.80 -23.82 17.99
C HIS A 574 9.44 -24.47 18.28
N PHE A 575 8.80 -24.96 17.23
CA PHE A 575 7.48 -25.57 17.28
C PHE A 575 7.58 -27.05 16.92
N VAL A 576 6.88 -27.91 17.65
CA VAL A 576 6.83 -29.33 17.31
C VAL A 576 5.41 -29.86 17.56
N LEU A 577 4.93 -30.62 16.59
CA LEU A 577 3.59 -31.16 16.45
C LEU A 577 3.64 -32.68 16.34
#